data_AF-A0A2V2ZQD7-F1
#
_entry.id   AF-A0A2V2ZQD7-F1
#
_cell.length_a   1.000
_cell.length_b   1.000
_cell.length_c   1.000
_cell.angle_alpha   90.00
_cell.angle_beta   90.00
_cell.angle_gamma   90.00
#
_symmetry.space_group_name_H-M   'P 1'
#
loop_
_entity.id
_entity.type
_entity.pdbx_description
1 polymer ?
#
loop_
_entity_poly.entity_id
_entity_poly.type
_entity_poly.pdbx_seq_one_letter_code
_entity_poly.pdbx_strand_id
1 'polypeptide(L)'
;MNNSRKQIIVNELLYWKKSRMLPDQYCDYLLALYTEGNQPKEIRKEKIGITLYLINLIFLLLIPISVFLIYFTELSIILQIAFLSLFVFAGIFAVFYFSKKGISYHLPMISAAVNLLIGSAAFVSHVYIESHSILYLSLVLNCLLWLVAGLKLKLYYFWISGIFSLLLIFISIFI
;
A
#
# COMPACT_ATOMS: atom_id res chain seq x y z
N MET A 1 3.14 -32.30 -36.65
CA MET A 1 2.13 -31.22 -36.76
C MET A 1 2.87 -29.88 -36.80
N ASN A 2 2.52 -28.96 -37.70
CA ASN A 2 3.34 -27.76 -37.96
C ASN A 2 3.25 -26.77 -36.77
N ASN A 3 4.37 -26.51 -36.08
CA ASN A 3 4.41 -25.65 -34.89
C ASN A 3 3.86 -24.24 -35.14
N SER A 4 4.00 -23.74 -36.38
CA SER A 4 3.44 -22.49 -36.85
C SER A 4 1.90 -22.44 -36.78
N ARG A 5 1.22 -23.53 -37.14
CA ARG A 5 -0.26 -23.60 -37.07
C ARG A 5 -0.76 -23.64 -35.63
N LYS A 6 -0.03 -24.31 -34.74
CA LYS A 6 -0.33 -24.37 -33.31
C LYS A 6 -0.29 -22.97 -32.68
N GLN A 7 0.71 -22.16 -33.02
CA GLN A 7 0.82 -20.78 -32.53
C GLN A 7 -0.30 -19.86 -33.04
N ILE A 8 -0.72 -20.02 -34.30
CA ILE A 8 -1.84 -19.25 -34.87
C ILE A 8 -3.14 -19.54 -34.11
N ILE A 9 -3.44 -20.82 -33.86
CA ILE A 9 -4.64 -21.24 -33.13
C ILE A 9 -4.65 -20.69 -31.70
N VAL A 10 -3.50 -20.70 -31.02
CA VAL A 10 -3.38 -20.13 -29.66
C VAL A 10 -3.63 -18.62 -29.66
N ASN A 11 -3.11 -17.89 -30.65
CA ASN A 11 -3.33 -16.44 -30.76
C ASN A 11 -4.80 -16.10 -31.05
N GLU A 12 -5.48 -16.89 -31.89
CA GLU A 12 -6.91 -16.72 -32.16
C GLU A 12 -7.76 -17.00 -30.92
N LEU A 13 -7.46 -18.07 -30.17
CA LEU A 13 -8.14 -18.38 -28.91
C LEU A 13 -7.96 -17.26 -27.87
N LEU A 14 -6.76 -16.69 -27.75
CA LEU A 14 -6.51 -15.54 -26.87
C LEU A 14 -7.31 -14.31 -27.30
N TYR A 15 -7.44 -14.07 -28.60
CA TYR A 15 -8.27 -13.00 -29.14
C TYR A 15 -9.75 -13.19 -28.80
N TRP A 16 -10.28 -14.40 -28.98
CA TRP A 16 -11.67 -14.74 -28.62
C TRP A 16 -11.95 -14.64 -27.12
N LYS A 17 -10.97 -14.96 -26.27
CA LYS A 17 -11.07 -14.78 -24.82
C LYS A 17 -11.20 -13.29 -24.46
N LYS A 18 -10.34 -12.45 -25.06
CA LYS A 18 -10.35 -11.00 -24.81
C LYS A 18 -11.64 -10.33 -25.30
N SER A 19 -12.20 -10.79 -26.42
CA SER A 19 -13.46 -10.27 -26.98
C SER A 19 -14.73 -10.90 -26.39
N ARG A 20 -14.61 -11.87 -25.46
CA ARG A 20 -15.72 -12.65 -24.88
C ARG A 20 -16.63 -13.33 -25.92
N MET A 21 -16.07 -13.72 -27.07
CA MET A 21 -16.82 -14.44 -28.11
C MET A 21 -17.11 -15.90 -27.74
N LEU A 22 -16.33 -16.46 -26.81
CA LEU A 22 -16.50 -17.81 -26.28
C LEU A 22 -16.52 -17.77 -24.75
N PRO A 23 -17.30 -18.62 -24.08
CA PRO A 23 -17.29 -18.71 -22.62
C PRO A 23 -15.90 -19.13 -22.12
N ASP A 24 -15.45 -18.50 -21.02
CA ASP A 24 -14.08 -18.63 -20.51
C ASP A 24 -13.64 -20.07 -20.27
N GLN A 25 -14.54 -20.93 -19.78
CA GLN A 25 -14.25 -22.34 -19.50
C GLN A 25 -13.83 -23.14 -20.76
N TYR A 26 -14.48 -22.90 -21.89
CA TYR A 26 -14.16 -23.59 -23.15
C TYR A 26 -12.86 -23.07 -23.75
N CYS A 27 -12.63 -21.76 -23.65
CA CYS A 27 -11.39 -21.16 -24.10
C CYS A 27 -10.20 -21.71 -23.30
N ASP A 28 -10.31 -21.77 -21.96
CA ASP A 28 -9.27 -22.31 -21.09
C ASP A 28 -8.98 -23.79 -21.33
N TYR A 29 -10.01 -24.60 -21.61
CA TYR A 29 -9.84 -26.00 -21.99
C TYR A 29 -9.07 -26.15 -23.31
N LEU A 30 -9.47 -25.44 -24.36
CA LEU A 30 -8.79 -25.47 -25.66
C LEU A 30 -7.37 -24.93 -25.54
N LEU A 31 -7.16 -23.86 -24.79
CA LEU A 31 -5.84 -23.30 -24.57
C LEU A 31 -4.95 -24.28 -23.82
N ALA A 32 -5.44 -24.97 -22.78
CA ALA A 32 -4.68 -26.00 -22.07
C ALA A 32 -4.31 -27.18 -22.98
N LEU A 33 -5.24 -27.61 -23.85
CA LEU A 33 -5.02 -28.69 -24.80
C LEU A 33 -3.97 -28.32 -25.86
N TYR A 34 -4.09 -27.14 -26.46
CA TYR A 34 -3.18 -26.66 -27.50
C TYR A 34 -1.87 -26.07 -26.95
N THR A 35 -1.77 -25.76 -25.66
CA THR A 35 -0.50 -25.36 -25.03
C THR A 35 0.15 -26.50 -24.27
N GLU A 36 -0.46 -27.68 -24.19
CA GLU A 36 0.06 -28.86 -23.47
C GLU A 36 0.45 -28.52 -22.02
N GLY A 37 -0.32 -27.62 -21.37
CA GLY A 37 0.00 -27.11 -20.03
C GLY A 37 1.06 -26.00 -19.98
N ASN A 38 1.68 -25.65 -21.11
CA ASN A 38 2.61 -24.53 -21.25
C ASN A 38 1.84 -23.22 -21.52
N GLN A 39 0.76 -22.99 -20.77
CA GLN A 39 -0.08 -21.81 -20.94
C GLN A 39 0.79 -20.55 -20.85
N PRO A 40 0.64 -19.58 -21.78
CA PRO A 40 1.37 -18.34 -21.72
C PRO A 40 1.12 -17.69 -20.36
N LYS A 41 2.20 -17.25 -19.70
CA LYS A 41 2.21 -16.62 -18.36
C LYS A 41 1.23 -15.44 -18.21
N GLU A 42 0.62 -14.97 -19.30
CA GLU A 42 -0.34 -13.88 -19.36
C GLU A 42 -1.61 -14.14 -18.54
N ILE A 43 -2.15 -15.36 -18.50
CA ILE A 43 -3.39 -15.64 -17.75
C ILE A 43 -3.15 -15.59 -16.23
N ARG A 44 -1.92 -15.88 -15.78
CA ARG A 44 -1.54 -15.78 -14.35
C ARG A 44 -1.31 -14.33 -13.90
N LYS A 45 -1.02 -13.40 -14.83
CA LYS A 45 -0.78 -11.99 -14.50
C LYS A 45 -2.06 -11.25 -14.06
N GLU A 46 -3.22 -11.57 -14.63
CA GLU A 46 -4.47 -10.88 -14.28
C GLU A 46 -4.89 -11.10 -12.81
N LYS A 47 -4.84 -12.34 -12.31
CA LYS A 47 -5.24 -12.64 -10.92
C LYS A 47 -4.30 -12.01 -9.90
N ILE A 48 -3.00 -11.97 -10.17
CA ILE A 48 -2.02 -11.33 -9.28
C ILE A 48 -2.27 -9.81 -9.22
N GLY A 49 -2.57 -9.17 -10.36
CA GLY A 49 -2.87 -7.75 -10.42
C GLY A 49 -4.08 -7.33 -9.59
N ILE A 50 -5.18 -8.11 -9.65
CA ILE A 50 -6.41 -7.81 -8.90
C ILE A 50 -6.20 -7.96 -7.39
N THR A 51 -5.52 -9.02 -6.94
CA THR A 51 -5.21 -9.20 -5.50
C THR A 51 -4.29 -8.09 -4.99
N LEU A 52 -3.30 -7.68 -5.78
CA LEU A 52 -2.40 -6.57 -5.41
C LEU A 52 -3.15 -5.24 -5.34
N TYR A 53 -4.06 -5.00 -6.28
CA TYR A 53 -4.92 -3.84 -6.30
C TYR A 53 -5.83 -3.78 -5.07
N LEU A 54 -6.46 -4.91 -4.70
CA LEU A 54 -7.29 -5.02 -3.51
C LEU A 54 -6.49 -4.77 -2.23
N ILE A 55 -5.28 -5.31 -2.11
CA ILE A 55 -4.43 -5.07 -0.93
C ILE A 55 -4.03 -3.59 -0.84
N ASN A 56 -3.64 -2.98 -1.96
CA ASN A 56 -3.36 -1.55 -2.03
C ASN A 56 -4.58 -0.70 -1.64
N LEU A 57 -5.77 -1.07 -2.12
CA LEU A 57 -7.03 -0.41 -1.75
C LEU A 57 -7.31 -0.51 -0.24
N ILE A 58 -7.06 -1.67 0.36
CA ILE A 58 -7.19 -1.88 1.82
C ILE A 58 -6.26 -0.95 2.59
N PHE A 59 -4.98 -0.85 2.20
CA PHE A 59 -4.04 0.05 2.87
C PHE A 59 -4.38 1.53 2.68
N LEU A 60 -4.97 1.89 1.54
CA LEU A 60 -5.50 3.24 1.33
C LEU A 60 -6.70 3.52 2.24
N LEU A 61 -7.62 2.56 2.38
CA LEU A 61 -8.80 2.69 3.24
C LEU A 61 -8.46 2.69 4.73
N LEU A 62 -7.31 2.13 5.11
CA LEU A 62 -6.84 2.12 6.48
C LEU A 62 -6.60 3.54 7.05
N ILE A 63 -6.29 4.52 6.19
CA ILE A 63 -6.07 5.92 6.58
C ILE A 63 -7.35 6.62 7.05
N PRO A 64 -8.45 6.68 6.28
CA PRO A 64 -9.70 7.27 6.78
C PRO A 64 -10.27 6.47 7.95
N ILE A 65 -10.08 5.15 7.99
CA ILE A 65 -10.48 4.33 9.14
C ILE A 65 -9.71 4.75 10.40
N SER A 66 -8.40 4.96 10.33
CA SER A 66 -7.61 5.36 11.49
C SER A 66 -8.03 6.73 12.04
N VAL A 67 -8.35 7.68 11.15
CA VAL A 67 -8.88 8.99 11.56
C VAL A 67 -10.26 8.85 12.20
N PHE A 68 -11.14 8.03 11.60
CA PHE A 68 -12.47 7.77 12.14
C PHE A 68 -12.40 7.14 13.54
N LEU A 69 -11.49 6.18 13.77
CA LEU A 69 -11.32 5.54 15.08
C LEU A 69 -10.87 6.52 16.17
N ILE A 70 -10.05 7.51 15.85
CA ILE A 70 -9.59 8.53 16.81
C ILE A 70 -10.70 9.51 17.15
N TYR A 71 -11.47 9.93 16.15
CA TYR A 71 -12.61 10.84 16.35
C TYR A 71 -13.80 10.17 17.04
N PHE A 72 -13.86 8.84 17.06
CA PHE A 72 -14.87 8.10 17.80
C PHE A 72 -14.58 8.20 19.31
N THR A 73 -15.10 9.26 19.92
CA THR A 73 -14.87 9.65 21.33
C THR A 73 -15.42 8.68 22.38
N GLU A 74 -16.23 7.70 21.98
CA GLU A 74 -16.74 6.63 22.85
C GLU A 74 -15.70 5.51 23.07
N LEU A 75 -14.64 5.45 22.28
CA LEU A 75 -13.58 4.46 22.47
C LEU A 75 -12.60 4.89 23.55
N SER A 76 -12.13 3.94 24.37
CA SER A 76 -11.06 4.22 25.32
C SER A 76 -9.75 4.54 24.61
N ILE A 77 -8.99 5.51 25.14
CA ILE A 77 -7.69 5.93 24.60
C ILE A 77 -6.73 4.75 24.40
N ILE A 78 -6.75 3.79 25.34
CA ILE A 78 -5.92 2.58 25.28
C ILE A 78 -6.24 1.76 24.03
N LEU A 79 -7.52 1.61 23.69
CA LEU A 79 -7.94 0.89 22.49
C LEU A 79 -7.60 1.66 21.21
N GLN A 80 -7.77 2.98 21.19
CA GLN A 80 -7.41 3.81 20.03
C GLN A 80 -5.92 3.66 19.69
N ILE A 81 -5.03 3.80 20.68
CA ILE A 81 -3.59 3.64 20.49
C ILE A 81 -3.24 2.20 20.09
N ALA A 82 -3.90 1.20 20.69
CA ALA A 82 -3.67 -0.21 20.35
C ALA A 82 -4.01 -0.49 18.87
N PHE A 83 -5.16 -0.02 18.37
CA PHE A 83 -5.54 -0.19 16.95
C PHE A 83 -4.61 0.56 16.00
N LEU A 84 -4.23 1.80 16.32
CA LEU A 84 -3.28 2.56 15.52
C LEU A 84 -1.92 1.87 15.44
N SER A 85 -1.41 1.41 16.58
CA SER A 85 -0.17 0.64 16.67
C SER A 85 -0.24 -0.63 15.80
N LEU A 86 -1.35 -1.38 15.89
CA LEU A 86 -1.59 -2.57 15.06
C LEU A 86 -1.53 -2.24 13.56
N PHE A 87 -2.16 -1.13 13.12
CA PHE A 87 -2.13 -0.71 11.72
C PHE A 87 -0.74 -0.33 11.24
N VAL A 88 0.04 0.36 12.07
CA VAL A 88 1.45 0.68 11.76
C VAL A 88 2.28 -0.60 11.62
N PHE A 89 2.16 -1.53 12.57
CA PHE A 89 2.87 -2.81 12.50
C PHE A 89 2.48 -3.64 11.27
N ALA A 90 1.18 -3.70 10.95
CA ALA A 90 0.69 -4.39 9.75
C ALA A 90 1.25 -3.76 8.47
N GLY A 91 1.30 -2.43 8.39
CA GLY A 91 1.90 -1.70 7.28
C GLY A 91 3.39 -2.00 7.10
N ILE A 92 4.17 -1.95 8.18
CA ILE A 92 5.62 -2.27 8.16
C ILE A 92 5.84 -3.73 7.73
N PHE A 93 5.05 -4.66 8.27
CA PHE A 93 5.14 -6.08 7.91
C PHE A 93 4.82 -6.29 6.42
N ALA A 94 3.80 -5.61 5.90
CA ALA A 94 3.45 -5.65 4.48
C ALA A 94 4.56 -5.08 3.60
N VAL A 95 5.20 -3.97 3.99
CA VAL A 95 6.35 -3.41 3.27
C VAL A 95 7.49 -4.43 3.22
N PHE A 96 7.82 -5.08 4.33
CA PHE A 96 8.88 -6.10 4.37
C PHE A 96 8.54 -7.30 3.48
N TYR A 97 7.29 -7.78 3.54
CA TYR A 97 6.83 -8.90 2.73
C TYR A 97 6.82 -8.58 1.23
N PHE A 98 6.33 -7.39 0.84
CA PHE A 98 6.28 -6.97 -0.56
C PHE A 98 7.64 -6.62 -1.14
N SER A 99 8.54 -6.05 -0.33
CA SER A 99 9.93 -5.82 -0.71
C SER A 99 10.63 -7.13 -1.09
N LYS A 100 10.45 -8.20 -0.28
CA LYS A 100 11.01 -9.53 -0.57
C LYS A 100 10.44 -10.17 -1.84
N LYS A 101 9.20 -9.84 -2.22
CA LYS A 101 8.52 -10.36 -3.40
C LYS A 101 8.69 -9.50 -4.66
N GLY A 102 9.39 -8.37 -4.59
CA GLY A 102 9.55 -7.44 -5.73
C GLY A 102 8.23 -6.79 -6.16
N ILE A 103 7.27 -6.69 -5.25
CA ILE A 103 5.94 -6.12 -5.46
C ILE A 103 5.96 -4.64 -5.06
N SER A 104 5.14 -3.80 -5.71
CA SER A 104 4.98 -2.38 -5.36
C SER A 104 4.63 -2.20 -3.88
N TYR A 105 5.55 -1.65 -3.10
CA TYR A 105 5.43 -1.45 -1.64
C TYR A 105 5.12 0.01 -1.25
N HIS A 106 4.87 0.87 -2.23
CA HIS A 106 4.70 2.31 -2.01
C HIS A 106 3.46 2.65 -1.15
N LEU A 107 2.30 2.05 -1.43
CA LEU A 107 1.06 2.35 -0.71
C LEU A 107 1.08 1.91 0.76
N PRO A 108 1.47 0.65 1.08
CA PRO A 108 1.60 0.21 2.47
C PRO A 108 2.62 1.04 3.27
N MET A 109 3.66 1.55 2.60
CA MET A 109 4.64 2.44 3.24
C MET A 109 4.04 3.81 3.57
N ILE A 110 3.30 4.41 2.63
CA ILE A 110 2.64 5.71 2.84
C ILE A 110 1.58 5.58 3.94
N SER A 111 0.77 4.53 3.93
CA SER A 111 -0.25 4.33 4.95
C SER A 111 0.37 4.12 6.34
N ALA A 112 1.44 3.33 6.46
CA ALA A 112 2.16 3.16 7.72
C ALA A 112 2.73 4.48 8.24
N ALA A 113 3.32 5.28 7.35
CA ALA A 113 3.89 6.59 7.67
C ALA A 113 2.84 7.57 8.23
N VAL A 114 1.71 7.68 7.54
CA VAL A 114 0.60 8.56 7.96
C VAL A 114 0.00 8.08 9.27
N ASN A 115 -0.21 6.77 9.44
CA ASN A 115 -0.70 6.20 10.70
C ASN A 115 0.27 6.45 11.87
N LEU A 116 1.59 6.37 11.64
CA LEU A 116 2.60 6.67 12.64
C LEU A 116 2.53 8.14 13.09
N LEU A 117 2.41 9.07 12.13
CA LEU A 117 2.29 10.49 12.44
C LEU A 117 1.01 10.77 13.24
N ILE A 118 -0.12 10.23 12.80
CA ILE A 118 -1.40 10.40 13.48
C ILE A 118 -1.34 9.81 14.91
N GLY A 119 -0.83 8.59 15.05
CA GLY A 119 -0.75 7.91 16.35
C GLY A 119 0.20 8.59 17.33
N SER A 120 1.35 9.08 16.86
CA SER A 120 2.30 9.82 17.71
C SER A 120 1.76 11.20 18.11
N ALA A 121 1.02 11.88 17.23
CA ALA A 121 0.35 13.14 17.56
C ALA A 121 -0.76 12.92 18.62
N ALA A 122 -1.61 11.91 18.43
CA ALA A 122 -2.68 11.56 19.36
C ALA A 122 -2.15 11.12 20.74
N PHE A 123 -1.02 10.40 20.76
CA PHE A 123 -0.37 10.01 22.01
C PHE A 123 0.14 11.23 22.79
N VAL A 124 0.85 12.13 22.12
CA VAL A 124 1.42 13.32 22.78
C VAL A 124 0.31 14.27 23.22
N SER A 125 -0.76 14.46 22.45
CA SER A 125 -1.89 15.31 22.87
C SER A 125 -2.60 14.79 24.12
N HIS A 126 -2.64 13.47 24.32
CA HIS A 126 -3.25 12.88 25.52
C HIS A 126 -2.33 12.88 26.74
N VAL A 127 -1.03 12.63 26.56
CA VAL A 127 -0.08 12.54 27.68
C VAL A 127 0.40 13.93 28.13
N TYR A 128 0.53 14.88 27.19
CA TYR A 128 1.09 16.20 27.43
C TYR A 128 0.13 17.30 26.94
N ILE A 129 -0.91 17.54 27.74
CA ILE A 129 -2.02 18.45 27.42
C ILE A 129 -1.58 19.93 27.28
N GLU A 130 -0.48 20.37 27.91
CA GLU A 130 -0.13 21.80 27.99
C GLU A 130 1.15 22.23 27.25
N SER A 131 2.01 21.31 26.83
CA SER A 131 3.32 21.67 26.27
C SER A 131 3.36 21.57 24.75
N HIS A 132 3.07 22.69 24.08
CA HIS A 132 3.17 22.83 22.63
C HIS A 132 4.56 22.42 22.10
N SER A 133 5.63 22.67 22.86
CA SER A 133 6.99 22.28 22.51
C SER A 133 7.18 20.76 22.33
N ILE A 134 6.49 19.93 23.11
CA ILE A 134 6.60 18.46 23.03
C ILE A 134 5.87 17.92 21.80
N LEU A 135 4.75 18.55 21.42
CA LEU A 135 4.05 18.25 20.17
C LEU A 135 4.93 18.56 18.96
N TYR A 136 5.57 19.74 18.92
CA TYR A 136 6.51 20.09 17.85
C TYR A 136 7.71 19.14 17.79
N LEU A 137 8.26 18.75 18.94
CA LEU A 137 9.35 17.77 18.99
C LEU A 137 8.95 16.42 18.38
N SER A 138 7.75 15.93 18.70
CA SER A 138 7.21 14.69 18.14
C SER A 138 7.04 14.76 16.62
N LEU A 139 6.52 15.88 16.11
CA LEU A 139 6.37 16.11 14.66
C LEU A 139 7.72 16.15 13.94
N VAL A 140 8.72 16.83 14.52
CA VAL A 140 10.09 16.87 13.98
C VAL A 140 10.71 15.46 13.95
N LEU A 141 10.52 14.66 15.00
CA LEU A 141 11.01 13.27 15.04
C LEU A 141 10.36 12.40 13.95
N ASN A 142 9.06 12.52 13.73
CA ASN A 142 8.37 11.83 12.63
C ASN A 142 8.91 12.28 11.26
N CYS A 143 9.14 13.57 11.08
CA CYS A 143 9.72 14.11 9.85
C CYS A 143 11.14 13.58 9.60
N LEU A 144 11.98 13.51 10.64
CA LEU A 144 13.32 12.92 10.54
C LEU A 144 13.25 11.43 10.19
N LEU A 145 12.34 10.68 10.83
CA LEU A 145 12.09 9.28 10.48
C LEU A 145 11.70 9.14 9.01
N TRP A 146 10.87 10.04 8.48
CA TRP A 146 10.51 10.04 7.07
C TRP A 146 11.70 10.34 6.15
N LEU A 147 12.52 11.32 6.49
CA LEU A 147 13.74 11.62 5.72
C LEU A 147 14.72 10.43 5.71
N VAL A 148 14.95 9.80 6.86
CA VAL A 148 15.84 8.61 6.97
C VAL A 148 15.28 7.43 6.18
N ALA A 149 13.98 7.17 6.27
CA ALA A 149 13.34 6.10 5.52
C ALA A 149 13.33 6.39 4.00
N GLY A 150 13.15 7.65 3.60
CA GLY A 150 13.22 8.09 2.20
C GLY A 150 14.60 7.89 1.60
N LEU A 151 15.65 8.15 2.37
CA LEU A 151 17.05 7.89 1.99
C LEU A 151 17.34 6.38 1.90
N LYS A 152 16.94 5.59 2.90
CA LYS A 152 17.16 4.12 2.90
C LYS A 152 16.44 3.42 1.75
N LEU A 153 15.22 3.85 1.42
CA LEU A 153 14.37 3.22 0.40
C LEU A 153 14.49 3.90 -0.98
N LYS A 154 15.34 4.94 -1.14
CA LYS A 154 15.48 5.76 -2.35
C LYS A 154 14.15 6.25 -2.93
N LEU A 155 13.19 6.58 -2.06
CA LEU A 155 11.87 7.07 -2.45
C LEU A 155 11.85 8.60 -2.46
N TYR A 156 11.95 9.21 -3.65
CA TYR A 156 11.94 10.66 -3.82
C TYR A 156 10.70 11.34 -3.20
N TYR A 157 9.52 10.73 -3.33
CA TYR A 157 8.27 11.28 -2.75
C TYR A 157 8.34 11.43 -1.23
N PHE A 158 9.02 10.52 -0.55
CA PHE A 158 9.12 10.52 0.91
C PHE A 158 10.10 11.60 1.40
N TRP A 159 11.16 11.83 0.62
CA TRP A 159 12.10 12.92 0.89
C TRP A 159 11.46 14.30 0.69
N ILE A 160 10.71 14.49 -0.41
CA ILE A 160 9.97 15.73 -0.68
C ILE A 160 8.91 15.96 0.40
N SER A 161 8.15 14.93 0.77
CA SER A 161 7.12 15.03 1.81
C SER A 161 7.72 15.35 3.19
N GLY A 162 8.88 14.79 3.51
CA GLY A 162 9.63 15.13 4.73
C GLY A 162 10.02 16.60 4.75
N ILE A 163 10.70 17.10 3.71
CA ILE A 163 11.08 18.52 3.62
C ILE A 163 9.84 19.44 3.72
N PHE A 164 8.77 19.08 3.04
CA PHE A 164 7.53 19.86 3.06
C PHE A 164 6.88 19.89 4.45
N SER A 165 6.82 18.76 5.15
CA SER A 165 6.37 18.70 6.56
C SER A 165 7.24 19.55 7.48
N LEU A 166 8.56 19.50 7.31
CA LEU A 166 9.50 20.29 8.11
C LEU A 166 9.28 21.79 7.90
N LEU A 167 9.06 22.19 6.64
CA LEU A 167 8.78 23.58 6.26
C LEU A 167 7.44 24.06 6.87
N LEU A 168 6.39 23.23 6.84
CA LEU A 168 5.11 23.55 7.49
C LEU A 168 5.25 23.73 9.01
N ILE A 169 6.04 22.89 9.68
CA ILE A 169 6.31 23.02 11.12
C ILE A 169 7.03 24.35 11.40
N PHE A 170 8.01 24.71 10.58
CA PHE A 170 8.72 25.99 10.70
C PHE A 170 7.76 27.19 10.56
N ILE A 171 6.87 27.17 9.57
CA ILE A 171 5.87 28.23 9.41
C ILE A 171 4.95 28.29 10.63
N SER A 172 4.48 27.16 11.14
CA SER A 172 3.59 27.11 12.31
C SER A 172 4.23 27.63 13.60
N ILE A 173 5.56 27.61 13.72
CA ILE A 173 6.26 28.16 14.88
C ILE A 173 6.38 29.69 14.80
N PHE A 174 6.40 30.25 13.59
CA PHE A 174 6.56 31.69 13.34
C PHE A 174 5.23 32.45 13.21
N ILE A 175 4.14 31.76 12.87
CA ILE A 175 2.78 32.31 12.83
C ILE A 175 2.16 32.32 14.23
#